data_AF-A0A820GB78-F1
#
_entry.id   AF-A0A820GB78-F1
#
_cell.length_a   1.000
_cell.length_b   1.000
_cell.length_c   1.000
_cell.angle_alpha   90.00
_cell.angle_beta   90.00
_cell.angle_gamma   90.00
#
_symmetry.space_group_name_H-M   'P 1'
#
loop_
_entity.id
_entity.type
_entity.pdbx_description
1 polymer ?
#
loop_
_entity_poly.entity_id
_entity_poly.type
_entity_poly.pdbx_seq_one_letter_code
_entity_poly.pdbx_strand_id
1 'polypeptide(L)'
;MLIRIRNDQESVLILPPYQRKGHGRRLLTAIYNDLRKDSRVQDITAEDPSDEFVALRDLVALELCHKYLPDFFSKEASIKMNRLTKEMIDKAPDISKLTKQETRRVHVMCFYQAINENDEKKMKRFRLLVKQRLFEPLQFDKRRRLRSADPALEALATDPEKRKKYSATQYEYVLEHYENILRAFDKYQDRLYN
;
A
#
# COMPACT_ATOMS: atom_id res chain seq x y z
N MET A 1 5.22 -16.05 20.13
CA MET A 1 4.11 -16.73 19.44
C MET A 1 3.76 -15.90 18.22
N LEU A 2 4.33 -16.23 17.05
CA LEU A 2 3.94 -15.63 15.78
C LEU A 2 2.52 -16.12 15.48
N ILE A 3 1.53 -15.24 15.36
CA ILE A 3 0.34 -15.60 14.58
C ILE A 3 0.75 -15.44 13.11
N ARG A 4 1.45 -16.47 12.64
CA ARG A 4 1.64 -16.76 11.23
C ARG A 4 0.48 -17.66 10.88
N ILE A 5 -0.57 -17.09 10.29
CA ILE A 5 -1.66 -17.91 9.77
C ILE A 5 -1.14 -18.59 8.50
N ARG A 6 -0.58 -19.79 8.68
CA ARG A 6 -0.35 -20.76 7.61
C ARG A 6 -1.54 -21.69 7.60
N ASN A 7 -2.54 -21.38 6.81
CA ASN A 7 -3.47 -22.35 6.28
C ASN A 7 -3.51 -22.07 4.78
N ASP A 8 -3.16 -23.07 3.99
CA ASP A 8 -3.02 -22.98 2.52
C ASP A 8 -4.32 -22.59 1.78
N GLN A 9 -5.41 -22.20 2.47
CA GLN A 9 -6.73 -21.90 1.91
C GLN A 9 -7.56 -20.91 2.77
N GLU A 10 -6.99 -19.77 3.21
CA GLU A 10 -7.81 -18.68 3.77
C GLU A 10 -8.23 -17.68 2.68
N SER A 11 -9.20 -18.10 1.85
CA SER A 11 -9.75 -17.24 0.80
C SER A 11 -10.86 -16.35 1.35
N VAL A 12 -10.74 -15.03 1.21
CA VAL A 12 -11.87 -14.11 1.38
C VAL A 12 -12.70 -14.12 0.10
N LEU A 13 -13.91 -14.70 0.14
CA LEU A 13 -14.83 -14.77 -0.99
C LEU A 13 -16.05 -13.89 -0.77
N ILE A 14 -16.30 -12.98 -1.71
CA ILE A 14 -17.59 -12.30 -1.85
C ILE A 14 -18.30 -12.92 -3.05
N LEU A 15 -19.46 -13.54 -2.82
CA LEU A 15 -20.22 -14.19 -3.89
C LEU A 15 -20.58 -13.17 -4.98
N PRO A 16 -20.57 -13.55 -6.27
CA PRO A 16 -20.84 -12.66 -7.41
C PRO A 16 -22.03 -11.69 -7.24
N PRO A 17 -23.23 -12.11 -6.78
CA PRO A 17 -24.37 -11.19 -6.63
C PRO A 17 -24.19 -10.11 -5.56
N TYR A 18 -23.19 -10.26 -4.67
CA TYR A 18 -22.86 -9.32 -3.60
C TYR A 18 -21.56 -8.55 -3.89
N GLN A 19 -20.91 -8.74 -5.03
CA GLN A 19 -19.72 -7.97 -5.38
C GLN A 19 -20.08 -6.50 -5.68
N ARG A 20 -19.07 -5.61 -5.60
CA ARG A 20 -19.20 -4.16 -5.90
C ARG A 20 -20.19 -3.37 -5.03
N LYS A 21 -20.75 -3.97 -3.98
CA LYS A 21 -21.65 -3.33 -2.99
C LYS A 21 -20.93 -2.89 -1.69
N GLY A 22 -19.61 -2.95 -1.66
CA GLY A 22 -18.80 -2.56 -0.49
C GLY A 22 -18.71 -3.61 0.63
N HIS A 23 -19.24 -4.82 0.44
CA HIS A 23 -19.17 -5.90 1.43
C HIS A 23 -17.73 -6.31 1.76
N GLY A 24 -16.86 -6.45 0.75
CA GLY A 24 -15.45 -6.76 0.96
C GLY A 24 -14.75 -5.73 1.84
N ARG A 25 -15.00 -4.44 1.62
CA ARG A 25 -14.44 -3.34 2.44
C ARG A 25 -14.89 -3.48 3.88
N ARG A 26 -16.21 -3.60 4.10
CA ARG A 26 -16.79 -3.73 5.45
C ARG A 26 -16.25 -4.95 6.19
N LEU A 27 -16.15 -6.08 5.51
CA LEU A 27 -15.60 -7.32 6.07
C LEU A 27 -14.13 -7.11 6.47
N LEU A 28 -13.31 -6.59 5.57
CA LEU A 28 -11.90 -6.37 5.85
C LEU A 28 -11.70 -5.35 6.96
N THR A 29 -12.41 -4.21 6.95
CA THR A 29 -12.40 -3.24 8.03
C THR A 29 -12.81 -3.87 9.37
N ALA A 30 -13.82 -4.74 9.41
CA ALA A 30 -14.23 -5.43 10.62
C ALA A 30 -13.13 -6.37 11.15
N ILE A 31 -12.51 -7.16 10.27
CA ILE A 31 -11.38 -8.03 10.60
C ILE A 31 -10.22 -7.21 11.20
N TYR A 32 -9.81 -6.13 10.54
CA TYR A 32 -8.74 -5.26 11.04
C TYR A 32 -9.11 -4.62 12.38
N ASN A 33 -10.37 -4.19 12.56
CA ASN A 33 -10.85 -3.60 13.81
C ASN A 33 -10.88 -4.60 14.98
N ASP A 34 -11.05 -5.88 14.70
CA ASP A 34 -10.99 -6.92 15.72
C ASP A 34 -9.53 -7.26 16.05
N LEU A 35 -8.73 -7.57 15.02
CA LEU A 35 -7.33 -7.98 15.16
C LEU A 35 -6.44 -6.88 15.74
N ARG A 36 -6.74 -5.60 15.52
CA ARG A 36 -6.00 -4.49 16.14
C ARG A 36 -6.11 -4.45 17.67
N LYS A 37 -7.15 -5.05 18.24
CA LYS A 37 -7.36 -5.11 19.70
C LYS A 37 -6.47 -6.18 20.35
N ASP A 38 -6.00 -7.15 19.57
CA ASP A 38 -5.11 -8.19 20.05
C ASP A 38 -3.63 -7.76 19.88
N SER A 39 -2.96 -7.51 21.00
CA SER A 39 -1.54 -7.13 21.03
C SER A 39 -0.59 -8.24 20.57
N ARG A 40 -1.08 -9.48 20.45
CA ARG A 40 -0.30 -10.62 19.94
C ARG A 40 -0.19 -10.62 18.42
N VAL A 41 -1.09 -9.91 17.73
CA VAL A 41 -1.08 -9.80 16.27
C VAL A 41 -0.13 -8.66 15.87
N GLN A 42 0.93 -8.99 15.15
CA GLN A 42 1.94 -8.02 14.70
C GLN A 42 1.56 -7.40 13.36
N ASP A 43 1.23 -8.24 12.37
CA ASP A 43 0.89 -7.84 11.01
C ASP A 43 -0.15 -8.80 10.40
N ILE A 44 -0.89 -8.29 9.41
CA ILE A 44 -1.84 -9.08 8.62
C ILE A 44 -1.29 -9.18 7.20
N THR A 45 -0.95 -10.39 6.79
CA THR A 45 -0.43 -10.69 5.45
C THR A 45 -1.38 -11.63 4.73
N ALA A 46 -1.38 -11.58 3.40
CA ALA A 46 -2.13 -12.50 2.54
C ALA A 46 -1.14 -13.28 1.68
N GLU A 47 -1.42 -14.56 1.48
CA GLU A 47 -0.66 -15.41 0.56
C GLU A 47 -1.15 -15.16 -0.87
N ASP A 48 -0.22 -14.74 -1.72
CA ASP A 48 -0.43 -14.43 -3.15
C ASP A 48 -1.71 -13.62 -3.46
N PRO A 49 -1.83 -12.39 -2.92
CA PRO A 49 -3.06 -11.62 -3.02
C PRO A 49 -3.33 -11.15 -4.46
N SER A 50 -4.56 -11.38 -4.94
CA SER A 50 -5.07 -10.77 -6.18
C SER A 50 -4.96 -9.24 -6.17
N ASP A 51 -4.84 -8.62 -7.35
CA ASP A 51 -4.77 -7.16 -7.48
C ASP A 51 -6.00 -6.46 -6.88
N GLU A 52 -7.19 -7.03 -7.02
CA GLU A 52 -8.42 -6.50 -6.43
C GLU A 52 -8.38 -6.55 -4.90
N PHE A 53 -7.84 -7.63 -4.32
CA PHE A 53 -7.65 -7.73 -2.87
C PHE A 53 -6.61 -6.71 -2.39
N VAL A 54 -5.51 -6.55 -3.12
CA VAL A 54 -4.49 -5.53 -2.83
C VAL A 54 -5.11 -4.12 -2.84
N ALA A 55 -5.93 -3.79 -3.84
CA ALA A 55 -6.62 -2.52 -3.93
C ALA A 55 -7.59 -2.30 -2.76
N LEU A 56 -8.36 -3.33 -2.41
CA LEU A 56 -9.28 -3.28 -1.27
C LEU A 56 -8.56 -3.07 0.06
N ARG A 57 -7.44 -3.78 0.25
CA ARG A 57 -6.61 -3.67 1.44
C ARG A 57 -5.94 -2.31 1.54
N ASP A 58 -5.40 -1.78 0.45
CA ASP A 58 -4.82 -0.44 0.43
C ASP A 58 -5.86 0.63 0.77
N LEU A 59 -7.10 0.51 0.29
CA LEU A 59 -8.19 1.40 0.66
C LEU A 59 -8.50 1.35 2.16
N VAL A 60 -8.67 0.14 2.73
CA VAL A 60 -8.93 -0.01 4.18
C VAL A 60 -7.74 0.49 5.01
N ALA A 61 -6.52 0.22 4.58
CA ALA A 61 -5.29 0.70 5.20
C ALA A 61 -5.25 2.23 5.24
N LEU A 62 -5.57 2.88 4.12
CA LEU A 62 -5.67 4.34 4.02
C LEU A 62 -6.74 4.89 4.98
N GLU A 63 -7.92 4.27 5.05
CA GLU A 63 -8.99 4.67 5.98
C GLU A 63 -8.58 4.58 7.45
N LEU A 64 -7.95 3.46 7.84
CA LEU A 64 -7.49 3.27 9.22
C LEU A 64 -6.36 4.24 9.58
N CYS A 65 -5.38 4.40 8.70
CA CYS A 65 -4.26 5.32 8.92
C CYS A 65 -4.74 6.77 8.99
N HIS A 66 -5.63 7.19 8.09
CA HIS A 66 -6.20 8.54 8.11
C HIS A 66 -7.02 8.80 9.38
N LYS A 67 -7.81 7.81 9.83
CA LYS A 67 -8.68 7.95 11.02
C LYS A 67 -7.91 7.96 12.34
N TYR A 68 -6.91 7.10 12.48
CA TYR A 68 -6.26 6.85 13.78
C TYR A 68 -4.83 7.42 13.88
N LEU A 69 -4.21 7.79 12.75
CA LEU A 69 -2.87 8.39 12.69
C LEU A 69 -2.86 9.64 11.78
N PRO A 70 -3.77 10.62 12.00
CA PRO A 70 -3.87 11.80 11.14
C PRO A 70 -2.57 12.62 11.10
N ASP A 71 -1.84 12.68 12.22
CA ASP A 71 -0.54 13.37 12.32
C ASP A 71 0.53 12.82 11.37
N PHE A 72 0.31 11.60 10.85
CA PHE A 72 1.23 10.93 9.93
C PHE A 72 0.65 10.73 8.53
N PHE A 73 -0.66 10.50 8.41
CA PHE A 73 -1.31 10.08 7.17
C PHE A 73 -2.41 11.03 6.69
N SER A 74 -2.44 12.27 7.15
CA SER A 74 -3.21 13.35 6.49
C SER A 74 -2.47 13.90 5.27
N LYS A 75 -3.18 14.70 4.46
CA LYS A 75 -2.62 15.43 3.32
C LYS A 75 -1.50 16.38 3.78
N GLU A 76 -1.77 17.15 4.82
CA GLU A 76 -0.87 18.17 5.37
C GLU A 76 0.37 17.52 6.00
N ALA A 77 0.17 16.46 6.79
CA ALA A 77 1.24 15.71 7.42
C ALA A 77 2.19 15.10 6.39
N SER A 78 1.65 14.55 5.31
CA SER A 78 2.42 13.93 4.24
C SER A 78 3.32 14.93 3.51
N ILE A 79 2.80 16.12 3.21
CA ILE A 79 3.60 17.22 2.62
C ILE A 79 4.70 17.65 3.59
N LYS A 80 4.37 17.87 4.88
CA LYS A 80 5.30 18.36 5.89
C LYS A 80 6.48 17.41 6.09
N MET A 81 6.22 16.11 6.21
CA MET A 81 7.27 15.12 6.42
C MET A 81 8.09 14.88 5.16
N ASN A 82 7.43 14.88 4.00
CA ASN A 82 8.05 14.73 2.68
C ASN A 82 8.85 13.42 2.49
N ARG A 83 8.80 12.50 3.45
CA ARG A 83 9.50 11.21 3.48
C ARG A 83 8.83 10.27 4.47
N LEU A 84 9.00 8.96 4.25
CA LEU A 84 8.64 7.95 5.23
C LEU A 84 9.61 8.01 6.42
N THR A 85 9.10 8.31 7.61
CA THR A 85 9.91 8.37 8.84
C THR A 85 9.87 7.04 9.59
N LYS A 86 10.85 6.82 10.48
CA LYS A 86 10.88 5.63 11.33
C LYS A 86 9.65 5.55 12.23
N GLU A 87 9.21 6.69 12.78
CA GLU A 87 8.01 6.75 13.62
C GLU A 87 6.74 6.26 12.90
N MET A 88 6.60 6.57 11.61
CA MET A 88 5.47 6.06 10.80
C MET A 88 5.53 4.54 10.65
N ILE A 89 6.72 3.99 10.45
CA ILE A 89 6.94 2.55 10.29
C ILE A 89 6.69 1.83 11.61
N ASP A 90 7.04 2.45 12.74
CA ASP A 90 6.88 1.85 14.07
C ASP A 90 5.42 1.95 14.55
N LYS A 91 4.72 3.07 14.29
CA LYS A 91 3.33 3.32 14.76
C LYS A 91 2.24 2.77 13.86
N ALA A 92 2.47 2.64 12.54
CA ALA A 92 1.44 2.14 11.62
C ALA A 92 1.01 0.68 11.94
N PRO A 93 1.92 -0.28 12.22
CA PRO A 93 1.55 -1.65 12.55
C PRO A 93 0.64 -1.74 13.78
N ASP A 94 0.85 -0.92 14.81
CA ASP A 94 0.01 -0.94 16.02
C ASP A 94 -1.46 -0.65 15.71
N ILE A 95 -1.70 0.14 14.66
CA ILE A 95 -3.03 0.61 14.30
C ILE A 95 -3.64 -0.19 13.16
N SER A 96 -2.94 -0.23 12.05
CA SER A 96 -3.43 -0.78 10.79
C SER A 96 -2.80 -2.12 10.48
N LYS A 97 -1.94 -2.68 11.36
CA LYS A 97 -1.30 -4.01 11.21
C LYS A 97 -0.63 -4.19 9.84
N LEU A 98 -0.16 -3.07 9.28
CA LEU A 98 0.51 -3.01 7.99
C LEU A 98 1.99 -3.36 8.12
N THR A 99 2.50 -4.04 7.12
CA THR A 99 3.93 -4.22 6.92
C THR A 99 4.60 -2.90 6.53
N LYS A 100 5.93 -2.82 6.67
CA LYS A 100 6.73 -1.66 6.22
C LYS A 100 6.45 -1.26 4.76
N GLN A 101 6.22 -2.24 3.88
CA GLN A 101 5.95 -1.99 2.46
C GLN A 101 4.57 -1.37 2.24
N GLU A 102 3.55 -1.85 2.96
CA GLU A 102 2.20 -1.30 2.91
C GLU A 102 2.13 0.09 3.52
N THR A 103 2.78 0.32 4.66
CA THR A 103 2.89 1.65 5.26
C THR A 103 3.50 2.66 4.29
N ARG A 104 4.50 2.23 3.50
CA ARG A 104 5.05 3.07 2.44
C ARG A 104 4.03 3.36 1.34
N ARG A 105 3.26 2.37 0.88
CA ARG A 105 2.20 2.57 -0.13
C ARG A 105 1.22 3.64 0.33
N VAL A 106 0.70 3.51 1.55
CA VAL A 106 -0.23 4.46 2.14
C VAL A 106 0.40 5.85 2.24
N HIS A 107 1.64 5.98 2.72
CA HIS A 107 2.31 7.28 2.78
C HIS A 107 2.43 7.95 1.40
N VAL A 108 2.78 7.18 0.36
CA VAL A 108 2.89 7.71 -1.00
C VAL A 108 1.51 8.08 -1.57
N MET A 109 0.45 7.33 -1.25
CA MET A 109 -0.93 7.68 -1.62
C MET A 109 -1.37 8.99 -0.95
N CYS A 110 -1.15 9.15 0.36
CA CYS A 110 -1.46 10.39 1.07
C CYS A 110 -0.68 11.58 0.50
N PHE A 111 0.60 11.38 0.15
CA PHE A 111 1.40 12.39 -0.53
C PHE A 111 0.79 12.74 -1.89
N TYR A 112 0.40 11.74 -2.70
CA TYR A 112 -0.23 11.95 -4.01
C TYR A 112 -1.54 12.72 -3.90
N GLN A 113 -2.37 12.42 -2.90
CA GLN A 113 -3.63 13.12 -2.66
C GLN A 113 -3.45 14.60 -2.26
N ALA A 114 -2.26 14.97 -1.76
CA ALA A 114 -1.97 16.31 -1.22
C ALA A 114 -1.26 17.22 -2.23
N ILE A 115 -0.66 16.65 -3.28
CA ILE A 115 0.11 17.41 -4.26
C ILE A 115 -0.78 17.94 -5.39
N ASN A 116 -0.45 19.13 -5.88
CA ASN A 116 -1.00 19.66 -7.12
C ASN A 116 -0.04 19.30 -8.25
N GLU A 117 -0.55 18.81 -9.38
CA GLU A 117 0.24 18.45 -10.57
C GLU A 117 1.11 19.61 -11.08
N ASN A 118 0.68 20.86 -10.83
CA ASN A 118 1.41 22.06 -11.22
C ASN A 118 2.64 22.37 -10.33
N ASP A 119 2.82 21.69 -9.19
CA ASP A 119 3.98 21.87 -8.32
C ASP A 119 5.11 20.91 -8.73
N GLU A 120 6.01 21.40 -9.59
CA GLU A 120 7.11 20.59 -10.15
C GLU A 120 8.03 20.00 -9.06
N LYS A 121 8.26 20.74 -7.97
CA LYS A 121 9.12 20.27 -6.85
C LYS A 121 8.47 19.09 -6.15
N LYS A 122 7.18 19.19 -5.85
CA LYS A 122 6.42 18.09 -5.23
C LYS A 122 6.23 16.92 -6.19
N MET A 123 6.04 17.15 -7.50
CA MET A 123 5.97 16.07 -8.49
C MET A 123 7.29 15.32 -8.61
N LYS A 124 8.41 16.04 -8.65
CA LYS A 124 9.74 15.40 -8.63
C LYS A 124 9.91 14.54 -7.39
N ARG A 125 9.42 15.03 -6.24
CA ARG A 125 9.51 14.29 -4.98
C ARG A 125 8.61 13.05 -4.95
N PHE A 126 7.38 13.16 -5.42
CA PHE A 126 6.47 12.04 -5.61
C PHE A 126 7.10 10.95 -6.49
N ARG A 127 7.67 11.32 -7.65
CA ARG A 127 8.40 10.39 -8.53
C ARG A 127 9.53 9.64 -7.79
N LEU A 128 10.27 10.34 -6.93
CA LEU A 128 11.32 9.71 -6.12
C LEU A 128 10.74 8.73 -5.08
N LEU A 129 9.63 9.07 -4.43
CA LEU A 129 8.97 8.18 -3.46
C LEU A 129 8.43 6.91 -4.13
N VAL A 130 7.81 7.03 -5.30
CA VAL A 130 7.37 5.87 -6.09
C VAL A 130 8.55 5.02 -6.52
N LYS A 131 9.64 5.64 -6.99
CA LYS A 131 10.88 4.91 -7.32
C LYS A 131 11.44 4.17 -6.09
N GLN A 132 11.48 4.79 -4.92
CA GLN A 132 11.90 4.14 -3.68
C GLN A 132 11.00 2.95 -3.31
N ARG A 133 9.69 3.06 -3.52
CA ARG A 133 8.75 1.94 -3.35
C ARG A 133 9.07 0.78 -4.30
N LEU A 134 9.25 1.06 -5.60
CA LEU A 134 9.47 0.02 -6.62
C LEU A 134 10.83 -0.68 -6.47
N PHE A 135 11.89 0.06 -6.14
CA PHE A 135 13.26 -0.45 -6.21
C PHE A 135 13.88 -0.86 -4.87
N GLU A 136 13.40 -0.38 -3.71
CA GLU A 136 13.96 -0.81 -2.43
C GLU A 136 13.78 -2.31 -2.16
N PRO A 137 12.61 -2.93 -2.43
CA PRO A 137 12.47 -4.39 -2.32
C PRO A 137 13.45 -5.14 -3.23
N LEU A 138 13.64 -4.64 -4.46
CA LEU A 138 14.55 -5.22 -5.45
C LEU A 138 16.04 -5.16 -5.03
N GLN A 139 16.42 -4.15 -4.23
CA GLN A 139 17.77 -4.04 -3.67
C GLN A 139 18.02 -5.01 -2.52
N PHE A 140 17.03 -5.22 -1.64
CA PHE A 140 17.09 -6.28 -0.62
C PHE A 140 17.13 -7.67 -1.25
N ASP A 141 16.37 -7.85 -2.33
CA ASP A 141 16.40 -9.08 -3.11
C ASP A 141 17.71 -9.30 -3.84
N LYS A 142 18.66 -8.36 -3.93
CA LYS A 142 19.99 -8.66 -4.49
C LYS A 142 20.71 -9.80 -3.75
N ARG A 143 20.43 -9.98 -2.45
CA ARG A 143 20.93 -11.13 -1.63
C ARG A 143 20.07 -12.40 -1.77
N ARG A 144 18.86 -12.29 -2.31
CA ARG A 144 17.93 -13.40 -2.61
C ARG A 144 17.99 -13.83 -4.08
N ARG A 145 18.37 -12.94 -4.99
CA ARG A 145 18.60 -13.13 -6.44
C ARG A 145 19.79 -14.05 -6.73
N LEU A 146 20.77 -14.13 -5.82
CA LEU A 146 21.74 -15.23 -5.86
C LEU A 146 21.09 -16.61 -5.67
N ARG A 147 19.83 -16.69 -5.23
CA ARG A 147 19.11 -17.93 -4.92
C ARG A 147 17.83 -18.15 -5.75
N SER A 148 17.20 -17.10 -6.28
CA SER A 148 16.00 -17.21 -7.11
C SER A 148 16.33 -16.89 -8.58
N ALA A 149 16.37 -17.93 -9.41
CA ALA A 149 16.60 -17.89 -10.86
C ALA A 149 15.38 -17.35 -11.62
N ASP A 150 14.97 -16.12 -11.35
CA ASP A 150 13.93 -15.43 -12.14
C ASP A 150 14.60 -14.63 -13.27
N PRO A 151 14.51 -15.10 -14.54
CA PRO A 151 15.19 -14.49 -15.68
C PRO A 151 14.71 -13.04 -15.95
N ALA A 152 13.48 -12.69 -15.57
CA ALA A 152 12.93 -11.35 -15.79
C ALA A 152 13.58 -10.32 -14.85
N LEU A 153 13.81 -10.68 -13.58
CA LEU A 153 14.48 -9.84 -12.59
C LEU A 153 15.97 -9.65 -12.90
N GLU A 154 16.60 -10.64 -13.52
CA GLU A 154 17.98 -10.61 -13.96
C GLU A 154 18.16 -9.72 -15.20
N ALA A 155 17.28 -9.85 -16.19
CA ALA A 155 17.26 -8.96 -17.36
C ALA A 155 17.06 -7.48 -16.98
N LEU A 156 16.25 -7.19 -15.96
CA LEU A 156 16.09 -5.83 -15.40
C LEU A 156 17.37 -5.32 -14.69
N ALA A 157 18.25 -6.21 -14.24
CA ALA A 157 19.50 -5.88 -13.55
C ALA A 157 20.67 -5.64 -14.51
N THR A 158 20.65 -6.26 -15.69
CA THR A 158 21.73 -6.17 -16.69
C THR A 158 21.46 -5.11 -17.76
N ASP A 159 20.20 -4.92 -18.16
CA ASP A 159 19.82 -4.02 -19.26
C ASP A 159 19.25 -2.67 -18.77
N PRO A 160 19.96 -1.54 -19.00
CA PRO A 160 19.49 -0.21 -18.61
C PRO A 160 18.20 0.25 -19.32
N GLU A 161 17.99 -0.14 -20.58
CA GLU A 161 16.82 0.26 -21.36
C GLU A 161 15.57 -0.49 -20.90
N LYS A 162 15.67 -1.82 -20.70
CA LYS A 162 14.58 -2.60 -20.11
C LYS A 162 14.22 -2.12 -18.72
N ARG A 163 15.20 -1.75 -17.90
CA ARG A 163 14.96 -1.15 -16.58
C ARG A 163 14.20 0.17 -16.68
N LYS A 164 14.59 1.04 -17.62
CA LYS A 164 13.94 2.33 -17.84
C LYS A 164 12.48 2.14 -18.30
N LYS A 165 12.24 1.24 -19.25
CA LYS A 165 10.90 0.89 -19.75
C LYS A 165 10.03 0.30 -18.65
N TYR A 166 10.54 -0.68 -17.90
CA TYR A 166 9.84 -1.27 -16.76
C TYR A 166 9.48 -0.24 -15.69
N SER A 167 10.43 0.66 -15.36
CA SER A 167 10.17 1.74 -14.41
C SER A 167 9.06 2.68 -14.86
N ALA A 168 8.92 2.95 -16.17
CA ALA A 168 7.87 3.81 -16.71
C ALA A 168 6.51 3.11 -16.64
N THR A 169 6.41 1.87 -17.13
CA THR A 169 5.16 1.09 -17.10
C THR A 169 4.67 0.85 -15.67
N GLN A 170 5.58 0.51 -14.74
CA GLN A 170 5.23 0.34 -13.33
C GLN A 170 4.82 1.65 -12.66
N TYR A 171 5.38 2.78 -13.10
CA TYR A 171 4.99 4.08 -12.59
C TYR A 171 3.55 4.44 -13.01
N GLU A 172 3.21 4.21 -14.28
CA GLU A 172 1.84 4.40 -14.80
C GLU A 172 0.83 3.50 -14.07
N TYR A 173 1.16 2.21 -13.89
CA TYR A 173 0.32 1.29 -13.12
C TYR A 173 0.09 1.76 -11.68
N VAL A 174 1.14 2.26 -11.02
CA VAL A 174 1.04 2.79 -9.66
C VAL A 174 0.14 4.03 -9.60
N LEU A 175 0.22 4.90 -10.60
CA LEU A 175 -0.64 6.09 -10.69
C LEU A 175 -2.12 5.70 -10.84
N GLU A 176 -2.43 4.84 -11.82
CA GLU A 176 -3.80 4.38 -12.05
C GLU A 176 -4.37 3.70 -10.80
N HIS A 177 -3.58 2.83 -10.15
CA HIS A 177 -3.96 2.19 -8.89
C HIS A 177 -4.27 3.21 -7.78
N TYR A 178 -3.45 4.24 -7.64
CA TYR A 178 -3.65 5.29 -6.64
C TYR A 178 -4.87 6.15 -6.94
N GLU A 179 -5.07 6.56 -8.18
CA GLU A 179 -6.27 7.30 -8.59
C GLU A 179 -7.54 6.52 -8.28
N ASN A 180 -7.57 5.22 -8.60
CA ASN A 180 -8.71 4.36 -8.32
C ASN A 180 -9.00 4.25 -6.82
N ILE A 181 -7.97 4.08 -6.00
CA ILE A 181 -8.12 4.01 -4.53
C ILE A 181 -8.57 5.34 -3.95
N LEU A 182 -7.96 6.45 -4.36
CA LEU A 182 -8.31 7.78 -3.83
C LEU A 182 -9.72 8.19 -4.23
N ARG A 183 -10.16 7.90 -5.47
CA ARG A 183 -11.56 8.08 -5.89
C ARG A 183 -12.52 7.28 -5.02
N ALA A 184 -12.17 6.02 -4.69
CA ALA A 184 -12.98 5.20 -3.81
C ALA A 184 -12.99 5.76 -2.37
N PHE A 185 -11.83 6.19 -1.86
CA PHE A 185 -11.67 6.79 -0.55
C PHE A 185 -12.53 8.04 -0.38
N ASP A 186 -12.43 9.00 -1.30
CA ASP A 186 -13.20 10.25 -1.25
C ASP A 186 -14.72 9.96 -1.29
N LYS A 187 -15.17 9.07 -2.19
CA LYS A 187 -16.58 8.62 -2.28
C LYS A 187 -17.11 8.04 -0.96
N TYR A 188 -16.25 7.36 -0.18
CA TYR A 188 -16.65 6.78 1.09
C TYR A 188 -16.56 7.75 2.26
N GLN A 189 -15.68 8.76 2.21
CA GLN A 189 -15.69 9.88 3.15
C GLN A 189 -17.00 10.67 3.02
N ASP A 190 -17.42 11.00 1.80
CA ASP A 190 -18.65 11.79 1.55
C ASP A 190 -19.93 11.11 2.05
N ARG A 191 -19.94 9.77 2.15
CA ARG A 191 -21.06 8.97 2.66
C ARG A 191 -21.08 8.80 4.17
N LEU A 192 -20.01 9.16 4.87
CA LEU A 192 -19.93 9.10 6.34
C LEU A 192 -20.31 10.43 6.99
N TYR A 193 -20.33 11.52 6.21
CA TYR A 193 -20.61 12.89 6.65
C TYR A 193 -21.87 13.51 6.02
N ASN A 194 -22.63 12.73 5.24
CA ASN A 194 -24.00 13.02 4.78
C ASN A 194 -24.91 11.87 5.21
#